data_AF-A0A2U2BEE5-F1
#
_entry.id   AF-A0A2U2BEE5-F1
#
_cell.length_a   1.000
_cell.length_b   1.000
_cell.length_c   1.000
_cell.angle_alpha   90.00
_cell.angle_beta   90.00
_cell.angle_gamma   90.00
#
_symmetry.space_group_name_H-M   'P 1'
#
loop_
_entity.id
_entity.type
_entity.pdbx_description
1 polymer ?
#
loop_
_entity_poly.entity_id
_entity_poly.type
_entity_poly.pdbx_seq_one_letter_code
_entity_poly.pdbx_strand_id
1 'polypeptide(L)'
;MKKLIYSVALLGLLLAFSACEKNEMIEPEIPGNSSSLKSSNNGNMKLTGVDDWGFNWQAGHFDGFLINAILGDHMFMGMPHYKQAIYHGEGIEFWNNLVNQYPYIVYFMPASLLDCRVIMHWNEELVSKQGVYPATWLDANASISFKFMMNNGDENWSQFRKFVSVRSSDELINGIWYSEDGVEIGPYSYDWGTLVEIQTVSRGYIPEFFYEDMKSPNGPGYGKYKIK
;
A
#
# COMPACT_ATOMS: atom_id res chain seq x y z
N MET A 1 30.55 -30.36 36.81
CA MET A 1 30.98 -30.07 35.42
C MET A 1 29.98 -30.55 34.36
N LYS A 2 29.45 -31.78 34.40
CA LYS A 2 28.48 -32.27 33.40
C LYS A 2 27.18 -31.46 33.31
N LYS A 3 26.63 -31.00 34.45
CA LYS A 3 25.38 -30.20 34.47
C LYS A 3 25.51 -28.80 33.85
N LEU A 4 26.71 -28.20 33.85
CA LEU A 4 26.96 -26.87 33.26
C LEU A 4 27.05 -26.94 31.72
N ILE A 5 27.52 -28.07 31.19
CA ILE A 5 27.63 -28.31 29.74
C ILE A 5 26.25 -28.45 29.10
N TYR A 6 25.29 -29.10 29.77
CA TYR A 6 23.91 -29.21 29.26
C TYR A 6 23.17 -27.86 29.25
N SER A 7 23.44 -26.97 30.21
CA SER A 7 22.80 -25.65 30.26
C SER A 7 23.29 -24.70 29.16
N VAL A 8 24.58 -24.76 28.81
CA VAL A 8 25.15 -23.94 27.72
C VAL A 8 24.72 -24.48 26.34
N ALA A 9 24.63 -25.81 26.18
CA ALA A 9 24.14 -26.42 24.95
C ALA A 9 22.65 -26.13 24.69
N LEU A 10 21.81 -26.10 25.73
CA LEU A 10 20.38 -25.78 25.61
C LEU A 10 20.15 -24.29 25.28
N LEU A 11 20.97 -23.39 25.85
CA LEU A 11 20.89 -21.95 25.55
C LEU A 11 21.39 -21.63 24.13
N GLY A 12 22.41 -22.33 23.64
CA GLY A 12 22.86 -22.24 22.24
C GLY A 12 21.83 -22.75 21.23
N LEU A 13 21.07 -23.80 21.58
CA LEU A 13 19.99 -24.33 20.74
C LEU A 13 18.80 -23.36 20.68
N LEU A 14 18.43 -22.72 21.79
CA LEU A 14 17.35 -21.73 21.85
C LEU A 14 17.69 -20.45 21.07
N LEU A 15 18.95 -20.01 21.08
CA LEU A 15 19.40 -18.87 20.26
C LEU A 15 19.48 -19.19 18.76
N ALA A 16 19.67 -20.47 18.39
CA ALA A 16 19.64 -20.90 16.99
C ALA A 16 18.22 -20.92 16.39
N PHE A 17 17.17 -21.02 17.21
CA PHE A 17 15.77 -20.96 16.74
C PHE A 17 15.17 -19.54 16.74
N SER A 18 15.81 -18.55 17.36
CA SER A 18 15.39 -17.13 17.26
C SER A 18 16.03 -16.36 16.10
N ALA A 19 17.02 -16.93 15.41
CA ALA A 19 17.78 -16.25 14.35
C ALA A 19 17.32 -16.59 12.92
N CYS A 20 16.18 -17.28 12.76
CA CYS A 20 15.65 -17.63 11.44
C CYS A 20 14.14 -17.44 11.37
N GLU A 21 13.65 -16.25 11.74
CA GLU A 21 12.50 -15.70 11.00
C GLU A 21 13.01 -15.36 9.60
N LYS A 22 13.02 -16.36 8.73
CA LYS A 22 12.92 -16.10 7.31
C LYS A 22 11.65 -15.27 7.15
N ASN A 23 11.82 -13.99 6.83
CA ASN A 23 10.80 -13.22 6.12
C ASN A 23 10.63 -13.90 4.75
N GLU A 24 9.97 -15.06 4.74
CA GLU A 24 9.29 -15.55 3.56
C GLU A 24 8.15 -14.57 3.33
N MET A 25 8.50 -13.47 2.66
CA MET A 25 7.56 -12.79 1.79
C MET A 25 7.06 -13.88 0.84
N ILE A 26 5.92 -14.47 1.17
CA ILE A 26 5.15 -15.30 0.25
C ILE A 26 4.99 -14.42 -0.98
N GLU A 27 5.73 -14.75 -2.03
CA GLU A 27 5.57 -14.15 -3.33
C GLU A 27 4.18 -14.61 -3.78
N PRO A 28 3.15 -13.73 -3.77
CA PRO A 28 1.89 -14.10 -4.36
C PRO A 28 2.19 -14.23 -5.85
N GLU A 29 1.94 -15.42 -6.38
CA GLU A 29 1.79 -15.64 -7.81
C GLU A 29 1.01 -14.47 -8.39
N ILE A 30 1.46 -13.89 -9.51
CA ILE A 30 0.73 -12.84 -10.24
C ILE A 30 -0.71 -13.33 -10.39
N PRO A 31 -1.73 -12.78 -9.69
CA PRO A 31 -3.08 -13.30 -9.87
C PRO A 31 -3.51 -12.91 -11.28
N GLY A 32 -3.59 -13.89 -12.17
CA GLY A 32 -4.45 -13.83 -13.33
C GLY A 32 -5.88 -14.02 -12.82
N ASN A 33 -6.75 -13.04 -13.11
CA ASN A 33 -8.14 -12.91 -12.67
C ASN A 33 -8.34 -12.62 -11.17
N SER A 34 -8.43 -11.33 -10.83
CA SER A 34 -9.19 -10.91 -9.66
C SER A 34 -10.65 -11.36 -9.86
N SER A 35 -11.20 -12.12 -8.91
CA SER A 35 -12.57 -12.62 -9.01
C SER A 35 -13.57 -11.49 -8.77
N SER A 36 -14.64 -11.42 -9.56
CA SER A 36 -15.73 -10.45 -9.37
C SER A 36 -16.40 -10.57 -8.00
N LEU A 37 -17.01 -9.47 -7.54
CA LEU A 37 -17.77 -9.41 -6.28
C LEU A 37 -18.82 -10.52 -6.18
N LYS A 38 -18.73 -11.34 -5.13
CA LYS A 38 -19.68 -12.40 -4.79
C LYS A 38 -20.16 -12.25 -3.35
N SER A 39 -21.47 -12.34 -3.14
CA SER A 39 -22.09 -12.42 -1.81
C SER A 39 -22.02 -13.84 -1.26
N SER A 40 -21.62 -14.00 0.01
CA SER A 40 -21.69 -15.26 0.75
C SER A 40 -23.10 -15.54 1.25
N ASN A 41 -23.62 -16.76 1.01
CA ASN A 41 -25.00 -17.19 1.29
C ASN A 41 -25.36 -17.43 2.78
N ASN A 42 -24.57 -16.97 3.75
CA ASN A 42 -24.79 -17.29 5.17
C ASN A 42 -25.03 -16.05 6.04
N GLY A 43 -26.15 -15.34 5.87
CA GLY A 43 -26.74 -14.37 6.83
C GLY A 43 -25.92 -13.11 7.21
N ASN A 44 -24.60 -13.14 7.02
CA ASN A 44 -23.63 -12.08 7.12
C ASN A 44 -23.06 -11.88 5.72
N MET A 45 -23.52 -10.84 5.03
CA MET A 45 -23.07 -10.52 3.67
C MET A 45 -21.58 -10.15 3.70
N LYS A 46 -20.72 -11.15 3.52
CA LYS A 46 -19.29 -10.96 3.28
C LYS A 46 -19.09 -10.95 1.77
N LEU A 47 -18.85 -9.78 1.21
CA LEU A 47 -18.51 -9.64 -0.19
C LEU A 47 -17.07 -10.11 -0.40
N THR A 48 -16.89 -11.07 -1.29
CA THR A 48 -15.58 -11.60 -1.72
C THR A 48 -15.30 -11.14 -3.15
N GLY A 49 -14.04 -10.93 -3.53
CA GLY A 49 -13.69 -10.39 -4.85
C GLY A 49 -13.65 -8.86 -4.90
N VAL A 50 -13.57 -8.28 -6.10
CA VAL A 50 -13.49 -6.83 -6.36
C VAL A 50 -14.50 -6.37 -7.41
N ASP A 51 -14.86 -5.09 -7.41
CA ASP A 51 -15.72 -4.49 -8.45
C ASP A 51 -14.97 -4.36 -9.79
N ASP A 52 -15.66 -3.85 -10.82
CA ASP A 52 -15.08 -3.72 -12.17
C ASP A 52 -13.86 -2.80 -12.21
N TRP A 53 -13.69 -1.93 -11.20
CA TRP A 53 -12.55 -1.02 -11.07
C TRP A 53 -11.40 -1.63 -10.27
N GLY A 54 -11.63 -2.75 -9.58
CA GLY A 54 -10.66 -3.41 -8.71
C GLY A 54 -10.86 -3.16 -7.23
N PHE A 55 -11.92 -2.48 -6.80
CA PHE A 55 -12.16 -2.16 -5.39
C PHE A 55 -13.05 -3.18 -4.67
N ASN A 56 -12.67 -3.50 -3.43
CA ASN A 56 -13.54 -4.07 -2.40
C ASN A 56 -13.52 -3.16 -1.17
N TRP A 57 -14.42 -2.18 -1.17
CA TRP A 57 -14.53 -1.21 -0.08
C TRP A 57 -14.83 -1.86 1.28
N GLN A 58 -15.66 -2.91 1.31
CA GLN A 58 -16.00 -3.61 2.55
C GLN A 58 -14.78 -4.30 3.18
N ALA A 59 -13.88 -4.82 2.34
CA ALA A 59 -12.67 -5.52 2.78
C ALA A 59 -11.44 -4.60 2.94
N GLY A 60 -11.56 -3.32 2.58
CA GLY A 60 -10.43 -2.40 2.58
C GLY A 60 -9.33 -2.81 1.59
N HIS A 61 -9.71 -3.21 0.38
CA HIS A 61 -8.82 -3.85 -0.58
C HIS A 61 -9.00 -3.32 -2.01
N PHE A 62 -7.90 -3.18 -2.73
CA PHE A 62 -7.87 -2.98 -4.16
C PHE A 62 -6.90 -3.97 -4.82
N ASP A 63 -7.26 -4.50 -5.99
CA ASP A 63 -6.39 -5.33 -6.84
C ASP A 63 -6.70 -5.05 -8.31
N GLY A 64 -5.78 -4.37 -8.99
CA GLY A 64 -5.96 -3.97 -10.39
C GLY A 64 -4.80 -3.15 -10.94
N PHE A 65 -5.01 -2.55 -12.11
CA PHE A 65 -4.05 -1.59 -12.69
C PHE A 65 -4.06 -0.28 -11.92
N LEU A 66 -2.89 0.36 -11.76
CA LEU A 66 -2.72 1.64 -11.08
C LEU A 66 -3.65 2.71 -11.67
N ILE A 67 -3.81 2.75 -12.99
CA ILE A 67 -4.73 3.69 -13.63
C ILE A 67 -6.18 3.49 -13.20
N ASN A 68 -6.61 2.25 -12.93
CA ASN A 68 -7.98 2.00 -12.47
C ASN A 68 -8.20 2.46 -11.02
N ALA A 69 -7.14 2.48 -10.19
CA ALA A 69 -7.22 3.14 -8.89
C ALA A 69 -7.47 4.65 -9.08
N ILE A 70 -6.72 5.32 -9.96
CA ILE A 70 -6.91 6.75 -10.26
C ILE A 70 -8.32 7.04 -10.82
N LEU A 71 -8.80 6.19 -11.74
CA LEU A 71 -10.09 6.42 -12.41
C LEU A 71 -11.30 5.98 -11.56
N GLY A 72 -11.12 5.01 -10.66
CA GLY A 72 -12.21 4.35 -9.92
C GLY A 72 -12.33 4.74 -8.44
N ASP A 73 -11.33 5.39 -7.86
CA ASP A 73 -11.32 5.75 -6.44
C ASP A 73 -12.35 6.85 -6.11
N HIS A 74 -13.15 6.61 -5.06
CA HIS A 74 -14.14 7.55 -4.56
C HIS A 74 -13.56 8.91 -4.12
N MET A 75 -12.25 9.00 -3.86
CA MET A 75 -11.57 10.29 -3.63
C MET A 75 -11.74 11.25 -4.81
N PHE A 76 -11.91 10.72 -6.02
CA PHE A 76 -12.13 11.52 -7.23
C PHE A 76 -13.61 11.67 -7.58
N MET A 77 -14.54 11.31 -6.68
CA MET A 77 -15.98 11.49 -6.89
C MET A 77 -16.28 12.98 -7.13
N GLY A 78 -16.67 13.33 -8.36
CA GLY A 78 -16.91 14.70 -8.81
C GLY A 78 -15.89 15.22 -9.83
N MET A 79 -14.77 14.51 -10.04
CA MET A 79 -13.83 14.82 -11.11
C MET A 79 -14.34 14.30 -12.47
N PRO A 80 -14.05 14.99 -13.60
CA PRO A 80 -14.55 14.59 -14.91
C PRO A 80 -14.12 13.20 -15.40
N HIS A 81 -12.99 12.67 -14.93
CA HIS A 81 -12.46 11.35 -15.32
C HIS A 81 -13.02 10.20 -14.48
N TYR A 82 -13.69 10.50 -13.35
CA TYR A 82 -14.12 9.49 -12.40
C TYR A 82 -15.15 8.54 -13.04
N LYS A 83 -14.81 7.26 -13.00
CA LYS A 83 -15.56 6.13 -13.54
C LYS A 83 -15.94 6.25 -15.02
N GLN A 84 -15.05 6.78 -15.86
CA GLN A 84 -15.33 7.01 -17.29
C GLN A 84 -14.82 5.90 -18.23
N ALA A 85 -13.67 5.31 -17.94
CA ALA A 85 -13.10 4.23 -18.74
C ALA A 85 -12.30 3.27 -17.84
N ILE A 86 -12.48 1.97 -18.03
CA ILE A 86 -11.73 0.94 -17.30
C ILE A 86 -10.61 0.45 -18.22
N TYR A 87 -9.40 0.34 -17.68
CA TYR A 87 -8.26 -0.24 -18.37
C TYR A 87 -8.19 -1.75 -18.12
N HIS A 88 -8.08 -2.54 -19.19
CA HIS A 88 -7.94 -3.99 -19.16
C HIS A 88 -6.60 -4.47 -19.77
N GLY A 89 -5.68 -3.56 -20.08
CA GLY A 89 -4.40 -3.91 -20.74
C GLY A 89 -4.37 -3.61 -22.23
N GLU A 90 -5.21 -2.69 -22.71
CA GLU A 90 -5.33 -2.32 -24.12
C GLU A 90 -4.06 -1.63 -24.68
N GLY A 91 -3.14 -1.21 -23.81
CA GLY A 91 -1.90 -0.55 -24.17
C GLY A 91 -2.04 0.95 -24.44
N ILE A 92 -1.03 1.53 -25.06
CA ILE A 92 -0.81 2.98 -25.13
C ILE A 92 -1.94 3.76 -25.83
N GLU A 93 -2.73 3.13 -26.70
CA GLU A 93 -3.87 3.80 -27.35
C GLU A 93 -4.93 4.23 -26.33
N PHE A 94 -5.19 3.41 -25.31
CA PHE A 94 -6.06 3.79 -24.19
C PHE A 94 -5.55 5.06 -23.52
N TRP A 95 -4.25 5.10 -23.20
CA TRP A 95 -3.63 6.25 -22.55
C TRP A 95 -3.73 7.52 -23.39
N ASN A 96 -3.43 7.42 -24.70
CA ASN A 96 -3.50 8.57 -25.61
C ASN A 96 -4.93 9.13 -25.68
N ASN A 97 -5.94 8.27 -25.76
CA ASN A 97 -7.34 8.68 -25.75
C ASN A 97 -7.72 9.33 -24.40
N LEU A 98 -7.30 8.72 -23.29
CA LEU A 98 -7.58 9.22 -21.94
C LEU A 98 -6.96 10.60 -21.72
N VAL A 99 -5.70 10.81 -22.08
CA VAL A 99 -5.02 12.11 -21.95
C VAL A 99 -5.60 13.15 -22.90
N ASN A 100 -6.00 12.77 -24.11
CA ASN A 100 -6.68 13.69 -25.02
C ASN A 100 -8.00 14.20 -24.43
N GLN A 101 -8.75 13.34 -23.73
CA GLN A 101 -10.00 13.70 -23.06
C GLN A 101 -9.78 14.41 -21.71
N TYR A 102 -8.76 14.00 -20.96
CA TYR A 102 -8.43 14.48 -19.62
C TYR A 102 -6.92 14.78 -19.50
N PRO A 103 -6.45 15.91 -20.05
CA PRO A 103 -5.02 16.21 -20.13
C PRO A 103 -4.27 16.24 -18.79
N TYR A 104 -4.98 16.50 -17.70
CA TYR A 104 -4.42 16.55 -16.35
C TYR A 104 -4.09 15.16 -15.77
N ILE A 105 -4.51 14.05 -16.40
CA ILE A 105 -4.21 12.69 -15.92
C ILE A 105 -2.71 12.43 -15.82
N VAL A 106 -1.91 13.09 -16.66
CA VAL A 106 -0.44 12.99 -16.66
C VAL A 106 0.20 13.45 -15.34
N TYR A 107 -0.52 14.21 -14.50
CA TYR A 107 -0.03 14.64 -13.18
C TYR A 107 -0.20 13.56 -12.10
N PHE A 108 -1.04 12.55 -12.32
CA PHE A 108 -1.23 11.45 -11.37
C PHE A 108 -0.28 10.29 -11.62
N MET A 109 0.02 9.99 -12.89
CA MET A 109 1.04 9.01 -13.24
C MET A 109 1.58 9.26 -14.65
N PRO A 110 2.82 8.81 -14.96
CA PRO A 110 3.32 8.79 -16.34
C PRO A 110 2.78 7.58 -17.13
N ALA A 111 2.76 7.71 -18.45
CA ALA A 111 2.33 6.65 -19.38
C ALA A 111 3.10 5.33 -19.21
N SER A 112 4.36 5.40 -18.78
CA SER A 112 5.21 4.24 -18.53
C SER A 112 4.72 3.35 -17.39
N LEU A 113 3.78 3.80 -16.57
CA LEU A 113 3.15 3.01 -15.51
C LEU A 113 1.76 2.49 -15.89
N LEU A 114 1.37 2.56 -17.17
CA LEU A 114 0.05 2.12 -17.62
C LEU A 114 -0.25 0.66 -17.25
N ASP A 115 0.73 -0.23 -17.42
CA ASP A 115 0.62 -1.65 -17.10
C ASP A 115 1.06 -1.98 -15.66
N CYS A 116 1.34 -0.96 -14.84
CA CYS A 116 1.66 -1.16 -13.44
C CYS A 116 0.42 -1.67 -12.71
N ARG A 117 0.54 -2.83 -12.06
CA ARG A 117 -0.48 -3.34 -11.15
C ARG A 117 -0.19 -2.90 -9.73
N VAL A 118 -1.24 -2.64 -8.98
CA VAL A 118 -1.17 -2.30 -7.57
C VAL A 118 -2.17 -3.11 -6.78
N ILE A 119 -1.70 -3.67 -5.66
CA ILE A 119 -2.55 -4.20 -4.61
C ILE A 119 -2.52 -3.20 -3.46
N MET A 120 -3.69 -2.76 -3.00
CA MET A 120 -3.82 -1.87 -1.85
C MET A 120 -4.56 -2.57 -0.73
N HIS A 121 -4.16 -2.27 0.50
CA HIS A 121 -4.90 -2.65 1.69
C HIS A 121 -4.96 -1.48 2.67
N TRP A 122 -6.15 -1.18 3.17
CA TRP A 122 -6.38 -0.11 4.14
C TRP A 122 -7.30 -0.55 5.27
N ASN A 123 -7.33 0.24 6.34
CA ASN A 123 -8.29 0.07 7.42
C ASN A 123 -9.48 1.05 7.33
N GLU A 124 -10.52 0.80 8.12
CA GLU A 124 -11.77 1.56 8.11
C GLU A 124 -11.61 3.03 8.50
N GLU A 125 -10.55 3.35 9.24
CA GLU A 125 -10.22 4.72 9.64
C GLU A 125 -9.62 5.55 8.49
N LEU A 126 -8.98 4.88 7.51
CA LEU A 126 -8.52 5.56 6.30
C LEU A 126 -9.70 5.83 5.37
N VAL A 127 -10.47 4.78 5.06
CA VAL A 127 -11.62 4.85 4.17
C VAL A 127 -12.67 3.89 4.69
N SER A 128 -13.90 4.37 4.84
CA SER A 128 -14.99 3.57 5.36
C SER A 128 -15.33 2.38 4.45
N LYS A 129 -16.11 1.42 4.95
CA LYS A 129 -16.61 0.28 4.17
C LYS A 129 -17.49 0.67 2.97
N GLN A 130 -17.94 1.93 2.91
CA GLN A 130 -18.72 2.50 1.82
C GLN A 130 -17.85 3.31 0.84
N GLY A 131 -16.52 3.30 1.02
CA GLY A 131 -15.61 4.11 0.23
C GLY A 131 -15.72 5.60 0.54
N VAL A 132 -16.03 5.97 1.78
CA VAL A 132 -16.11 7.38 2.19
C VAL A 132 -14.82 7.76 2.89
N TYR A 133 -14.19 8.81 2.39
CA TYR A 133 -12.99 9.41 2.96
C TYR A 133 -13.38 10.34 4.12
N PRO A 134 -12.69 10.27 5.28
CA PRO A 134 -12.86 11.26 6.33
C PRO A 134 -12.31 12.62 5.88
N ALA A 135 -12.71 13.69 6.55
CA ALA A 135 -12.22 15.03 6.25
C ALA A 135 -10.71 15.20 6.55
N THR A 136 -10.16 14.37 7.44
CA THR A 136 -8.74 14.32 7.80
C THR A 136 -8.39 12.95 8.34
N TRP A 137 -7.13 12.55 8.21
CA TRP A 137 -6.57 11.37 8.87
C TRP A 137 -5.75 11.70 10.11
N LEU A 138 -5.62 12.98 10.48
CA LEU A 138 -4.95 13.39 11.72
C LEU A 138 -5.62 12.71 12.91
N ASP A 139 -4.83 12.03 13.74
CA ASP A 139 -5.30 11.27 14.89
C ASP A 139 -6.32 10.15 14.58
N ALA A 140 -6.33 9.62 13.35
CA ALA A 140 -7.34 8.65 12.92
C ALA A 140 -6.95 7.18 13.12
N ASN A 141 -5.71 6.83 13.46
CA ASN A 141 -5.19 5.45 13.32
C ASN A 141 -5.29 4.91 11.88
N ALA A 142 -5.37 5.79 10.89
CA ALA A 142 -5.49 5.39 9.49
C ALA A 142 -4.21 4.68 9.02
N SER A 143 -4.36 3.67 8.17
CA SER A 143 -3.22 2.99 7.58
C SER A 143 -3.55 2.49 6.18
N ILE A 144 -2.53 2.49 5.33
CA ILE A 144 -2.59 1.91 3.99
C ILE A 144 -1.27 1.24 3.65
N SER A 145 -1.34 0.23 2.78
CA SER A 145 -0.18 -0.32 2.10
C SER A 145 -0.45 -0.44 0.61
N PHE A 146 0.63 -0.36 -0.14
CA PHE A 146 0.63 -0.51 -1.59
C PHE A 146 1.66 -1.56 -1.95
N LYS A 147 1.31 -2.42 -2.90
CA LYS A 147 2.25 -3.32 -3.56
C LYS A 147 2.16 -3.10 -5.06
N PHE A 148 3.12 -2.35 -5.58
CA PHE A 148 3.28 -2.09 -7.00
C PHE A 148 4.07 -3.22 -7.66
N MET A 149 3.73 -3.54 -8.90
CA MET A 149 4.46 -4.48 -9.73
C MET A 149 4.23 -4.24 -11.20
N MET A 150 5.28 -4.38 -11.99
CA MET A 150 5.21 -4.26 -13.44
C MET A 150 6.37 -5.03 -14.07
N ASN A 151 6.17 -5.46 -15.31
CA ASN A 151 7.23 -6.00 -16.15
C ASN A 151 7.69 -4.89 -17.10
N ASN A 152 9.00 -4.70 -17.24
CA ASN A 152 9.61 -3.79 -18.19
C ASN A 152 10.60 -4.56 -19.06
N GLY A 153 10.13 -5.04 -20.21
CA GLY A 153 10.89 -5.99 -21.03
C GLY A 153 11.12 -7.29 -20.26
N ASP A 154 12.39 -7.67 -20.09
CA ASP A 154 12.79 -8.87 -19.35
C ASP A 154 12.96 -8.63 -17.83
N GLU A 155 12.85 -7.37 -17.37
CA GLU A 155 13.01 -7.01 -15.97
C GLU A 155 11.66 -6.91 -15.27
N ASN A 156 11.50 -7.66 -14.18
CA ASN A 156 10.35 -7.52 -13.30
C ASN A 156 10.74 -6.72 -12.08
N TRP A 157 9.89 -5.78 -11.68
CA TRP A 157 10.07 -5.03 -10.46
C TRP A 157 8.83 -5.02 -9.59
N SER A 158 9.05 -4.84 -8.30
CA SER A 158 7.98 -4.64 -7.34
C SER A 158 8.42 -3.71 -6.23
N GLN A 159 7.51 -2.87 -5.74
CA GLN A 159 7.74 -2.06 -4.56
C GLN A 159 6.57 -2.19 -3.60
N PHE A 160 6.89 -2.41 -2.32
CA PHE A 160 5.93 -2.41 -1.24
C PHE A 160 6.11 -1.15 -0.39
N ARG A 161 5.02 -0.42 -0.14
CA ARG A 161 4.99 0.81 0.67
C ARG A 161 3.97 0.70 1.79
N LYS A 162 4.25 1.31 2.94
CA LYS A 162 3.31 1.44 4.06
C LYS A 162 3.24 2.86 4.56
N PHE A 163 2.02 3.27 4.87
CA PHE A 163 1.72 4.55 5.47
C PHE A 163 0.83 4.40 6.69
N VAL A 164 0.95 5.37 7.59
CA VAL A 164 0.11 5.55 8.78
C VAL A 164 -0.27 7.02 8.92
N SER A 165 -1.38 7.28 9.57
CA SER A 165 -1.75 8.64 9.99
C SER A 165 -0.72 9.22 10.95
N VAL A 166 -0.41 10.50 10.77
CA VAL A 166 0.32 11.30 11.76
C VAL A 166 -0.59 11.67 12.93
N ARG A 167 0.01 11.95 14.07
CA ARG A 167 -0.65 12.45 15.28
C ARG A 167 -0.54 13.95 15.39
N SER A 168 -1.46 14.57 16.11
CA SER A 168 -1.34 15.99 16.46
C SER A 168 -0.15 16.30 17.38
N SER A 169 0.40 15.29 18.07
CA SER A 169 1.64 15.41 18.84
C SER A 169 2.92 15.13 18.04
N ASP A 170 2.81 14.71 16.77
CA ASP A 170 3.97 14.55 15.90
C ASP A 170 4.40 15.92 15.32
N GLU A 171 5.71 16.11 15.16
CA GLU A 171 6.29 17.35 14.64
C GLU A 171 6.91 17.12 13.26
N LEU A 172 6.61 18.01 12.31
CA LEU A 172 7.23 18.02 10.98
C LEU A 172 8.43 18.96 10.96
N ILE A 173 9.63 18.41 10.87
CA ILE A 173 10.89 19.16 10.87
C ILE A 173 11.66 18.83 9.59
N ASN A 174 11.90 19.84 8.74
CA ASN A 174 12.66 19.70 7.49
C ASN A 174 12.18 18.55 6.57
N GLY A 175 10.86 18.32 6.50
CA GLY A 175 10.27 17.29 5.66
C GLY A 175 10.23 15.89 6.26
N ILE A 176 10.62 15.74 7.53
CA ILE A 176 10.58 14.48 8.27
C ILE A 176 9.67 14.62 9.48
N TRP A 177 8.78 13.65 9.69
CA TRP A 177 7.93 13.56 10.87
C TRP A 177 8.67 12.91 12.03
N TYR A 178 8.53 13.49 13.22
CA TYR A 178 9.06 12.98 14.48
C TYR A 178 7.92 12.79 15.47
N SER A 179 7.96 11.72 16.26
CA SER A 179 7.03 11.51 17.37
C SER A 179 7.24 12.53 18.48
N GLU A 180 6.29 12.63 19.42
CA GLU A 180 6.44 13.44 20.64
C GLU A 180 7.71 13.15 21.46
N ASP A 181 8.21 11.90 21.41
CA ASP A 181 9.48 11.48 22.03
C ASP A 181 10.74 11.88 21.23
N GLY A 182 10.58 12.60 20.11
CA GLY A 182 11.67 13.00 19.22
C GLY A 182 12.22 11.88 18.32
N VAL A 183 11.49 10.77 18.16
CA VAL A 183 11.91 9.66 17.29
C VAL A 183 11.40 9.87 15.88
N GLU A 184 12.29 9.77 14.89
CA GLU A 184 11.92 9.82 13.47
C GLU A 184 10.89 8.75 13.11
N ILE A 185 9.80 9.19 12.48
CA ILE A 185 8.75 8.32 11.95
C ILE A 185 9.01 8.07 10.46
N GLY A 186 9.22 9.12 9.68
CA GLY A 186 9.44 9.00 8.25
C GLY A 186 9.18 10.30 7.50
N PRO A 187 9.34 10.31 6.17
CA PRO A 187 9.24 11.50 5.36
C PRO A 187 7.78 11.96 5.21
N TYR A 188 7.63 13.26 5.00
CA TYR A 188 6.38 13.86 4.57
C TYR A 188 5.90 13.23 3.26
N SER A 189 4.63 12.80 3.22
CA SER A 189 4.00 12.34 1.98
C SER A 189 3.44 13.54 1.20
N TYR A 190 3.91 13.71 -0.03
CA TYR A 190 3.38 14.73 -0.95
C TYR A 190 1.96 14.39 -1.43
N ASP A 191 1.61 13.09 -1.45
CA ASP A 191 0.30 12.62 -1.89
C ASP A 191 -0.75 12.83 -0.79
N TRP A 192 -0.36 12.67 0.49
CA TRP A 192 -1.26 12.74 1.64
C TRP A 192 -0.59 13.43 2.84
N GLY A 193 -0.85 14.72 3.03
CA GLY A 193 -0.14 15.51 4.05
C GLY A 193 -0.36 15.09 5.52
N THR A 194 -1.34 14.21 5.80
CA THR A 194 -1.58 13.64 7.15
C THR A 194 -1.25 12.15 7.24
N LEU A 195 -0.59 11.59 6.21
CA LEU A 195 0.01 10.26 6.27
C LEU A 195 1.53 10.36 6.17
N VAL A 196 2.22 9.45 6.85
CA VAL A 196 3.68 9.33 6.83
C VAL A 196 4.08 7.95 6.34
N GLU A 197 5.07 7.89 5.46
CA GLU A 197 5.65 6.64 4.97
C GLU A 197 6.56 6.03 6.04
N ILE A 198 6.33 4.77 6.39
CA ILE A 198 7.09 4.09 7.46
C ILE A 198 7.89 2.90 6.95
N GLN A 199 7.66 2.48 5.71
CA GLN A 199 8.37 1.37 5.09
C GLN A 199 8.26 1.42 3.56
N THR A 200 9.39 1.24 2.91
CA THR A 200 9.53 1.01 1.47
C THR A 200 10.48 -0.16 1.26
N VAL A 201 10.06 -1.17 0.50
CA VAL A 201 10.89 -2.34 0.17
C VAL A 201 10.74 -2.65 -1.31
N SER A 202 11.86 -2.72 -2.00
CA SER A 202 11.93 -2.84 -3.45
C SER A 202 12.62 -4.13 -3.90
N ARG A 203 12.29 -4.57 -5.11
CA ARG A 203 12.97 -5.66 -5.82
C ARG A 203 13.01 -5.35 -7.30
N GLY A 204 14.14 -5.63 -7.94
CA GLY A 204 14.36 -5.37 -9.36
C GLY A 204 14.73 -3.91 -9.65
N TYR A 205 14.69 -3.53 -10.92
CA TYR A 205 14.90 -2.15 -11.35
C TYR A 205 13.65 -1.32 -11.04
N ILE A 206 13.76 -0.36 -10.13
CA ILE A 206 12.66 0.51 -9.73
C ILE A 206 12.62 1.74 -10.65
N PRO A 207 11.45 2.08 -11.23
CA PRO A 207 11.33 3.30 -12.02
C PRO A 207 11.67 4.56 -11.21
N GLU A 208 12.21 5.59 -11.86
CA GLU A 208 12.67 6.85 -11.23
C GLU A 208 11.60 7.58 -10.39
N PHE A 209 10.32 7.32 -10.67
CA PHE A 209 9.19 7.94 -9.97
C PHE A 209 8.84 7.28 -8.62
N PHE A 210 9.53 6.20 -8.26
CA PHE A 210 9.30 5.47 -7.01
C PHE A 210 10.38 5.77 -5.97
N TYR A 211 10.06 5.43 -4.72
CA TYR A 211 10.86 5.82 -3.56
C TYR A 211 12.01 4.86 -3.33
N GLU A 212 13.09 5.35 -2.70
CA GLU A 212 14.16 4.50 -2.20
C GLU A 212 13.68 3.63 -1.04
N ASP A 213 14.39 2.53 -0.80
CA ASP A 213 14.10 1.64 0.31
C ASP A 213 14.29 2.35 1.66
N MET A 214 13.31 2.17 2.54
CA MET A 214 13.26 2.84 3.83
C MET A 214 12.61 1.93 4.87
N LYS A 215 13.07 2.06 6.12
CA LYS A 215 12.37 1.55 7.29
C LYS A 215 12.40 2.61 8.37
N SER A 216 11.23 2.98 8.89
CA SER A 216 11.11 3.91 10.01
C SER A 216 11.98 3.46 11.19
N PRO A 217 12.78 4.37 11.78
CA PRO A 217 13.45 4.11 13.05
C PRO A 217 12.49 3.78 14.20
N ASN A 218 11.28 4.34 14.18
CA ASN A 218 10.21 4.02 15.14
C ASN A 218 9.58 2.62 14.90
N GLY A 219 9.92 1.98 13.78
CA GLY A 219 9.60 0.60 13.43
C GLY A 219 8.44 0.45 12.45
N PRO A 220 8.46 -0.53 11.53
CA PRO A 220 7.52 -0.61 10.39
C PRO A 220 6.16 -1.25 10.72
N GLY A 221 5.85 -1.44 12.00
CA GLY A 221 4.66 -2.17 12.46
C GLY A 221 3.53 -1.22 12.84
N TYR A 222 2.34 -1.37 12.24
CA TYR A 222 1.18 -0.52 12.51
C TYR A 222 0.82 -0.39 13.99
N GLY A 223 1.09 -1.43 14.81
CA GLY A 223 0.84 -1.41 16.25
C GLY A 223 1.57 -0.29 17.00
N LYS A 224 2.72 0.20 16.49
CA LYS A 224 3.48 1.32 17.08
C LYS A 224 2.76 2.65 16.94
N TYR A 225 1.96 2.80 15.88
CA TYR A 225 1.31 4.03 15.51
C TYR A 225 -0.13 4.12 16.02
N LYS A 226 -0.66 3.04 16.62
CA LYS A 226 -1.96 3.06 17.27
C LYS A 226 -2.00 4.04 18.44
N ILE A 227 -2.93 4.98 18.36
CA ILE A 227 -3.37 5.86 19.43
C ILE A 227 -4.10 4.99 20.45
N LYS A 228 -3.76 5.19 21.72
CA LYS A 228 -4.33 4.44 22.85
C LYS A 228 -5.60 5.09 23.37
#